data_AF-A0A1W9KQU5-F1
#
_entry.id   AF-A0A1W9KQU5-F1
#
_cell.length_a   1.000
_cell.length_b   1.000
_cell.length_c   1.000
_cell.angle_alpha   90.00
_cell.angle_beta   90.00
_cell.angle_gamma   90.00
#
_symmetry.space_group_name_H-M   'P 1'
#
loop_
_entity.id
_entity.type
_entity.pdbx_description
1 polymer ?
#
loop_
_entity_poly.entity_id
_entity_poly.type
_entity_poly.pdbx_seq_one_letter_code
_entity_poly.pdbx_strand_id
1 'polypeptide(L)'
;MKMAFSVSSGLKAGRLMLGRLFLGRDQGSASGMASNGAGQGLASEPAIALLETHLQLDREIDKKLQEVIVDTENSALEIIKQVRQLYDTANTLVVYLSTTSTQANALGSDIVTSVNYLIEIGAFIEALPAKMTRDINSVQSVVKEITELSELVGSVQAISMQSHLLAINAAIEGSRAGPAGAAFRIVAEEMRLLAANSSSVADKINSGLLRARKVVQDGMAASIAESSKGLDDVSHAVASIQKLQDNFEDMSQYFKTRFAVVTKHNEDLATDIAEVLGHIQYQDVVSQCIERMRATVSQRNALLQAVVGQQGLTPEDMAQLPALLAQILEAYCQEEDKHKHSARHTEEANTELKFELF
;
A
#
# COMPACT_ATOMS: atom_id res chain seq x y z
N MET A 1 19.55 38.52 13.15
CA MET A 1 20.48 39.60 12.70
C MET A 1 19.90 41.03 12.72
N LYS A 2 18.56 41.24 12.82
CA LYS A 2 17.97 42.61 12.91
C LYS A 2 17.81 43.17 14.34
N MET A 3 17.87 42.36 15.40
CA MET A 3 17.72 42.85 16.79
C MET A 3 19.00 43.50 17.38
N ALA A 4 20.18 43.13 16.90
CA ALA A 4 21.46 43.71 17.38
C ALA A 4 21.58 45.23 17.11
N PHE A 5 20.78 45.77 16.19
CA PHE A 5 20.77 47.20 15.87
C PHE A 5 19.94 48.05 16.86
N SER A 6 19.01 47.43 17.61
CA SER A 6 18.13 48.14 18.56
C SER A 6 18.77 48.39 19.93
N VAL A 7 19.74 47.55 20.34
CA VAL A 7 20.49 47.74 21.60
C VAL A 7 21.54 48.86 21.46
N SER A 8 22.12 49.01 20.27
CA SER A 8 23.07 50.09 19.92
C SER A 8 22.44 51.48 19.96
N SER A 9 21.17 51.62 19.56
CA SER A 9 20.43 52.88 19.60
C SER A 9 20.01 53.28 21.02
N GLY A 10 19.67 52.31 21.88
CA GLY A 10 19.41 52.54 23.32
C GLY A 10 20.63 53.07 24.07
N LEU A 11 21.81 52.48 23.83
CA LEU A 11 23.08 52.95 24.40
C LEU A 11 23.47 54.37 23.92
N LYS A 12 23.13 54.74 22.68
CA LYS A 12 23.36 56.11 22.18
C LYS A 12 22.43 57.13 22.84
N ALA A 13 21.17 56.78 23.10
CA ALA A 13 20.24 57.64 23.84
C ALA A 13 20.69 57.84 25.30
N GLY A 14 21.15 56.77 25.96
CA GLY A 14 21.73 56.84 27.32
C GLY A 14 22.98 57.72 27.40
N ARG A 15 23.89 57.65 26.41
CA ARG A 15 25.06 58.54 26.33
C ARG A 15 24.69 60.00 26.06
N LEU A 16 23.63 60.27 25.29
CA LEU A 16 23.16 61.63 25.03
C LEU A 16 22.49 62.27 26.26
N MET A 17 21.73 61.47 27.02
CA MET A 17 21.15 61.89 28.30
C MET A 17 22.23 62.18 29.34
N LEU A 18 23.21 61.30 29.50
CA LEU A 18 24.36 61.53 30.38
C LEU A 18 25.13 62.80 29.97
N GLY A 19 25.37 63.03 28.67
CA GLY A 19 26.06 64.24 28.21
C GLY A 19 25.36 65.55 28.56
N ARG A 20 24.02 65.59 28.64
CA ARG A 20 23.24 66.77 29.02
C ARG A 20 22.97 66.89 30.52
N LEU A 21 22.89 65.76 31.23
CA LEU A 21 22.76 65.72 32.69
C LEU A 21 24.04 66.13 33.41
N PHE A 22 25.21 65.88 32.80
CA PHE A 22 26.52 66.18 33.40
C PHE A 22 27.13 67.53 32.99
N LEU A 23 26.67 68.16 31.90
CA LEU A 23 27.19 69.45 31.44
C LEU A 23 26.11 70.53 31.51
N GLY A 24 25.94 71.08 32.71
CA GLY A 24 25.34 72.39 32.89
C GLY A 24 26.19 73.45 32.17
N ARG A 25 25.70 73.91 31.02
CA ARG A 25 25.85 75.25 30.43
C ARG A 25 27.15 76.01 30.80
N ASP A 26 28.15 75.98 29.91
CA ASP A 26 29.17 77.04 29.88
C ASP A 26 29.43 77.49 28.42
N GLN A 27 28.54 78.37 27.94
CA GLN A 27 28.83 79.29 26.84
C GLN A 27 28.44 80.69 27.32
N GLY A 28 29.40 81.49 27.78
CA GLY A 28 29.20 82.92 28.00
C GLY A 28 30.12 83.56 29.02
N SER A 29 31.15 84.25 28.52
CA SER A 29 31.88 85.39 29.15
C SER A 29 32.54 85.18 30.52
N ALA A 30 33.86 85.04 30.49
CA ALA A 30 34.73 85.26 31.64
C ALA A 30 34.70 86.73 32.11
N SER A 31 34.24 86.99 33.33
CA SER A 31 34.88 87.92 34.26
C SER A 31 34.17 87.95 35.62
N GLY A 32 34.93 87.70 36.69
CA GLY A 32 34.75 88.40 37.96
C GLY A 32 33.77 87.84 39.00
N MET A 33 34.36 87.47 40.14
CA MET A 33 33.84 87.62 41.52
C MET A 33 33.00 86.50 42.13
N ALA A 34 33.70 85.70 42.95
CA ALA A 34 33.37 85.29 44.32
C ALA A 34 31.90 85.08 44.70
N SER A 35 31.53 83.81 44.95
CA SER A 35 31.18 83.31 46.29
C SER A 35 30.55 81.91 46.21
N ASN A 36 30.91 81.06 47.19
CA ASN A 36 30.17 79.91 47.72
C ASN A 36 29.43 78.95 46.77
N GLY A 37 29.82 77.66 46.81
CA GLY A 37 28.90 76.55 46.53
C GLY A 37 29.52 75.35 45.81
N ALA A 38 29.65 74.24 46.54
CA ALA A 38 29.65 72.85 46.08
C ALA A 38 29.78 72.58 44.57
N GLY A 39 31.00 72.28 44.11
CA GLY A 39 31.26 71.69 42.79
C GLY A 39 31.25 70.16 42.83
N GLN A 40 30.17 69.54 43.31
CA GLN A 40 29.91 68.12 43.12
C GLN A 40 29.20 67.94 41.77
N GLY A 41 29.93 67.51 40.75
CA GLY A 41 29.36 66.99 39.49
C GLY A 41 28.72 65.61 39.68
N LEU A 42 27.92 65.44 40.74
CA LEU A 42 27.13 64.25 41.00
C LEU A 42 25.77 64.44 40.30
N ALA A 43 25.39 63.47 39.48
CA ALA A 43 24.06 63.42 38.88
C ALA A 43 23.00 63.64 39.98
N SER A 44 21.93 64.40 39.67
CA SER A 44 20.83 64.57 40.62
C SER A 44 20.23 63.22 41.00
N GLU A 45 19.85 63.04 42.26
CA GLU A 45 19.24 61.80 42.78
C GLU A 45 18.13 61.21 41.87
N PRO A 46 17.25 62.02 41.24
CA PRO A 46 16.27 61.51 40.28
C PRO A 46 16.86 60.96 38.98
N ALA A 47 18.00 61.47 38.52
CA ALA A 47 18.65 60.98 37.31
C ALA A 47 19.31 59.61 37.51
N ILE A 48 19.86 59.35 38.71
CA ILE A 48 20.38 58.04 39.09
C ILE A 48 19.22 57.03 39.18
N ALA A 49 18.14 57.39 39.87
CA ALA A 49 16.95 56.54 39.98
C ALA A 49 16.33 56.20 38.61
N LEU A 50 16.29 57.16 37.67
CA LEU A 50 15.82 56.92 36.30
C LEU A 50 16.68 55.87 35.56
N LEU A 51 18.01 55.97 35.69
CA LEU A 51 18.94 55.02 35.07
C LEU A 51 18.84 53.63 35.71
N GLU A 52 18.63 53.54 37.03
CA GLU A 52 18.42 52.27 37.72
C GLU A 52 17.16 51.55 37.23
N THR A 53 16.02 52.26 37.16
CA THR A 53 14.77 51.67 36.66
C THR A 53 14.86 51.30 35.17
N HIS A 54 15.59 52.09 34.37
CA HIS A 54 15.87 51.75 32.97
C HIS A 54 16.65 50.45 32.83
N LEU A 55 17.74 50.31 33.59
CA LEU A 55 18.56 49.09 33.58
C LEU A 55 17.79 47.89 34.12
N GLN A 56 16.90 48.09 35.09
CA GLN A 56 16.04 47.01 35.60
C GLN A 56 15.06 46.52 34.52
N LEU A 57 14.42 47.45 33.79
CA LEU A 57 13.56 47.09 32.67
C LEU A 57 14.30 46.36 31.54
N ASP A 58 15.51 46.81 31.20
CA ASP A 58 16.36 46.10 30.24
C ASP A 58 16.71 44.68 30.72
N ARG A 59 17.00 44.49 32.01
CA ARG A 59 17.28 43.16 32.57
C ARG A 59 16.06 42.23 32.49
N GLU A 60 14.86 42.72 32.80
CA GLU A 60 13.65 41.90 32.72
C GLU A 60 13.31 41.52 31.28
N ILE A 61 13.45 42.46 30.33
CA ILE A 61 13.27 42.18 28.90
C ILE A 61 14.34 41.21 28.39
N ASP A 62 15.60 41.39 28.76
CA ASP A 62 16.69 40.48 28.35
C ASP A 62 16.49 39.07 28.90
N LYS A 63 16.09 38.95 30.18
CA LYS A 63 15.72 37.67 30.78
C LYS A 63 14.59 37.00 30.02
N LYS A 64 13.51 37.73 29.69
CA LYS A 64 12.38 37.17 28.95
C LYS A 64 12.76 36.79 27.51
N LEU A 65 13.61 37.58 26.84
CA LEU A 65 14.16 37.23 25.53
C LEU A 65 14.98 35.94 25.59
N GLN A 66 15.81 35.75 26.63
CA GLN A 66 16.57 34.52 26.82
C GLN A 66 15.64 33.31 27.04
N GLU A 67 14.59 33.43 27.85
CA GLU A 67 13.57 32.39 28.01
C GLU A 67 12.93 32.02 26.66
N VAL A 68 12.47 33.02 25.90
CA VAL A 68 11.86 32.81 24.58
C VAL A 68 12.81 32.14 23.59
N ILE A 69 14.10 32.50 23.57
CA ILE A 69 15.10 31.88 22.71
C ILE A 69 15.24 30.40 23.07
N VAL A 70 15.40 30.07 24.35
CA VAL A 70 15.56 28.69 24.82
C VAL A 70 14.31 27.87 24.52
N ASP A 71 13.11 28.40 24.79
CA ASP A 71 11.84 27.72 24.51
C ASP A 71 11.64 27.48 23.00
N THR A 72 12.06 28.44 22.17
CA THR A 72 12.02 28.33 20.70
C THR A 72 13.00 27.27 20.19
N GLU A 73 14.22 27.24 20.71
CA GLU A 73 15.23 26.24 20.34
C GLU A 73 14.77 24.83 20.73
N ASN A 74 14.24 24.66 21.94
CA ASN A 74 13.71 23.38 22.41
C ASN A 74 12.52 22.91 21.56
N SER A 75 11.56 23.80 21.28
CA SER A 75 10.39 23.47 20.45
C SER A 75 10.80 23.08 19.02
N ALA A 76 11.76 23.80 18.43
CA ALA A 76 12.29 23.46 17.11
C ALA A 76 12.98 22.08 17.08
N LEU A 77 13.73 21.73 18.13
CA LEU A 77 14.36 20.42 18.24
C LEU A 77 13.34 19.28 18.38
N GLU A 78 12.30 19.45 19.19
CA GLU A 78 11.23 18.44 19.31
C GLU A 78 10.44 18.28 17.99
N ILE A 79 10.13 19.37 17.28
CA ILE A 79 9.51 19.30 15.94
C ILE A 79 10.40 18.48 14.99
N ILE A 80 11.71 18.76 14.93
CA ILE A 80 12.62 18.03 14.03
C ILE A 80 12.63 16.53 14.37
N LYS A 81 12.64 16.20 15.66
CA LYS A 81 12.64 14.81 16.14
C LYS A 81 11.34 14.10 15.78
N GLN A 82 10.19 14.71 16.00
CA GLN A 82 8.88 14.13 15.64
C GLN A 82 8.69 14.03 14.13
N VAL A 83 9.09 15.04 13.35
CA VAL A 83 9.05 14.97 11.88
C VAL A 83 9.92 13.84 11.36
N ARG A 84 11.06 13.57 11.99
CA ARG A 84 11.89 12.41 11.65
C ARG A 84 11.19 11.09 11.98
N GLN A 85 10.54 11.00 13.14
CA GLN A 85 9.77 9.81 13.51
C GLN A 85 8.62 9.56 12.53
N LEU A 86 7.86 10.61 12.16
CA LEU A 86 6.82 10.56 11.13
C LEU A 86 7.35 10.02 9.81
N TYR A 87 8.52 10.50 9.38
CA TYR A 87 9.17 10.03 8.16
C TYR A 87 9.52 8.55 8.23
N ASP A 88 10.10 8.09 9.34
CA ASP A 88 10.48 6.69 9.55
C ASP A 88 9.25 5.76 9.59
N THR A 89 8.18 6.17 10.28
CA THR A 89 6.88 5.46 10.32
C THR A 89 6.26 5.37 8.92
N ALA A 90 6.22 6.48 8.18
CA ALA A 90 5.69 6.51 6.82
C ALA A 90 6.49 5.62 5.86
N ASN A 91 7.82 5.65 5.95
CA ASN A 91 8.67 4.81 5.11
C ASN A 91 8.50 3.32 5.44
N THR A 92 8.38 2.98 6.73
CA THR A 92 8.08 1.62 7.17
C THR A 92 6.74 1.14 6.60
N LEU A 93 5.71 1.98 6.62
CA LEU A 93 4.41 1.67 6.03
C LEU A 93 4.49 1.45 4.51
N VAL A 94 5.27 2.25 3.78
CA VAL A 94 5.50 2.07 2.33
C VAL A 94 6.15 0.71 2.04
N VAL A 95 7.20 0.34 2.77
CA VAL A 95 7.86 -0.97 2.63
C VAL A 95 6.89 -2.11 2.97
N TYR A 96 6.10 -1.94 4.03
CA TYR A 96 5.09 -2.91 4.45
C TYR A 96 4.00 -3.13 3.38
N LEU A 97 3.51 -2.05 2.76
CA LEU A 97 2.54 -2.11 1.66
C LEU A 97 3.15 -2.73 0.40
N SER A 98 4.39 -2.40 0.07
CA SER A 98 5.10 -2.95 -1.08
C SER A 98 5.26 -4.48 -0.96
N THR A 99 5.77 -4.95 0.17
CA THR A 99 5.91 -6.39 0.45
C THR A 99 4.55 -7.09 0.49
N THR A 100 3.53 -6.43 1.03
CA THR A 100 2.16 -6.96 1.03
C THR A 100 1.62 -7.15 -0.39
N SER A 101 1.83 -6.17 -1.27
CA SER A 101 1.42 -6.22 -2.67
C SER A 101 2.13 -7.33 -3.45
N THR A 102 3.44 -7.50 -3.27
CA THR A 102 4.18 -8.59 -3.92
C THR A 102 3.66 -9.97 -3.51
N GLN A 103 3.40 -10.19 -2.21
CA GLN A 103 2.84 -11.45 -1.72
C GLN A 103 1.41 -11.68 -2.23
N ALA A 104 0.57 -10.64 -2.26
CA ALA A 104 -0.78 -10.72 -2.82
C ALA A 104 -0.79 -11.11 -4.31
N ASN A 105 0.14 -10.56 -5.11
CA ASN A 105 0.26 -10.91 -6.53
C ASN A 105 0.69 -12.37 -6.73
N ALA A 106 1.60 -12.88 -5.90
CA ALA A 106 2.00 -14.29 -5.94
C ALA A 106 0.82 -15.21 -5.65
N LEU A 107 0.06 -14.92 -4.58
CA LEU A 107 -1.12 -15.70 -4.20
C LEU A 107 -2.22 -15.63 -5.26
N GLY A 108 -2.44 -14.45 -5.86
CA GLY A 108 -3.35 -14.27 -6.97
C GLY A 108 -2.96 -15.09 -8.21
N SER A 109 -1.66 -15.19 -8.51
CA SER A 109 -1.15 -16.02 -9.61
C SER A 109 -1.48 -17.50 -9.40
N ASP A 110 -1.28 -18.02 -8.18
CA ASP A 110 -1.58 -19.42 -7.85
C ASP A 110 -3.07 -19.75 -7.98
N ILE A 111 -3.94 -18.80 -7.60
CA ILE A 111 -5.39 -18.91 -7.80
C ILE A 111 -5.72 -18.97 -9.29
N VAL A 112 -5.16 -18.07 -10.11
CA VAL A 112 -5.40 -18.06 -11.56
C VAL A 112 -4.97 -19.37 -12.22
N THR A 113 -3.80 -19.92 -11.85
CA THR A 113 -3.36 -21.23 -12.36
C THR A 113 -4.32 -22.35 -11.97
N SER A 114 -4.80 -22.35 -10.72
CA SER A 114 -5.77 -23.34 -10.24
C SER A 114 -7.12 -23.24 -10.97
N VAL A 115 -7.61 -22.03 -11.22
CA VAL A 115 -8.83 -21.79 -12.00
C VAL A 115 -8.68 -22.29 -13.44
N ASN A 116 -7.55 -21.99 -14.10
CA ASN A 116 -7.33 -22.43 -15.48
C ASN A 116 -7.33 -23.96 -15.60
N TYR A 117 -6.70 -24.66 -14.65
CA TYR A 117 -6.73 -26.12 -14.60
C TYR A 117 -8.16 -26.68 -14.44
N LEU A 118 -8.98 -26.04 -13.60
CA LEU A 118 -10.39 -26.41 -13.42
C LEU A 118 -11.23 -26.17 -14.67
N ILE A 119 -10.98 -25.08 -15.42
CA ILE A 119 -11.65 -24.81 -16.69
C ILE A 119 -11.32 -25.92 -17.71
N GLU A 120 -10.05 -26.33 -17.79
CA GLU A 120 -9.62 -27.40 -18.70
C GLU A 120 -10.30 -28.73 -18.38
N ILE A 121 -10.32 -29.12 -17.10
CA ILE A 121 -11.03 -30.35 -16.68
C ILE A 121 -12.54 -30.22 -16.92
N GLY A 122 -13.14 -29.06 -16.62
CA GLY A 122 -14.56 -28.81 -16.87
C GLY A 122 -14.94 -29.03 -18.34
N ALA A 123 -14.14 -28.49 -19.26
CA ALA A 123 -14.34 -28.70 -20.70
C ALA A 123 -14.18 -30.17 -21.12
N PHE A 124 -13.23 -30.89 -20.53
CA PHE A 124 -13.06 -32.32 -20.76
C PHE A 124 -14.30 -33.11 -20.31
N ILE A 125 -14.80 -32.86 -19.10
CA ILE A 125 -16.00 -33.51 -18.55
C ILE A 125 -17.22 -33.25 -19.43
N GLU A 126 -17.40 -32.02 -19.90
CA GLU A 126 -18.53 -31.63 -20.75
C GLU A 126 -18.50 -32.36 -22.10
N ALA A 127 -17.31 -32.54 -22.69
CA ALA A 127 -17.14 -33.22 -23.97
C ALA A 127 -17.23 -34.76 -23.89
N LEU A 128 -16.96 -35.35 -22.72
CA LEU A 128 -16.81 -36.79 -22.54
C LEU A 128 -18.06 -37.61 -22.94
N PRO A 129 -19.30 -37.25 -22.56
CA PRO A 129 -20.50 -38.02 -22.90
C PRO A 129 -20.75 -38.08 -24.42
N ALA A 130 -20.51 -36.98 -25.12
CA ALA A 130 -20.68 -36.90 -26.57
C ALA A 130 -19.65 -37.78 -27.30
N LYS A 131 -18.39 -37.79 -26.81
CA LYS A 131 -17.35 -38.69 -27.33
C LYS A 131 -17.71 -40.15 -27.09
N MET A 132 -18.09 -40.53 -25.86
CA MET A 132 -18.46 -41.92 -25.54
C MET A 132 -19.65 -42.40 -26.39
N THR A 133 -20.67 -41.56 -26.57
CA THR A 133 -21.83 -41.90 -27.41
C THR A 133 -21.41 -42.15 -28.86
N ARG A 134 -20.52 -41.31 -29.40
CA ARG A 134 -19.99 -41.49 -30.77
C ARG A 134 -19.19 -42.79 -30.90
N ASP A 135 -18.31 -43.07 -29.94
CA ASP A 135 -17.48 -44.27 -29.92
C ASP A 135 -18.35 -45.54 -29.82
N ILE A 136 -19.35 -45.56 -28.93
CA ILE A 136 -20.33 -46.65 -28.80
C ILE A 136 -21.06 -46.88 -30.13
N ASN A 137 -21.60 -45.82 -30.74
CA ASN A 137 -22.37 -45.93 -31.98
C ASN A 137 -21.50 -46.44 -33.14
N SER A 138 -20.25 -45.97 -33.24
CA SER A 138 -19.32 -46.42 -34.28
C SER A 138 -18.99 -47.90 -34.11
N VAL A 139 -18.69 -48.34 -32.88
CA VAL A 139 -18.43 -49.75 -32.57
C VAL A 139 -19.65 -50.63 -32.88
N GLN A 140 -20.86 -50.20 -32.49
CA GLN A 140 -22.09 -50.92 -32.80
C GLN A 140 -22.31 -51.08 -34.31
N SER A 141 -22.06 -50.02 -35.10
CA SER A 141 -22.18 -50.07 -36.56
C SER A 141 -21.20 -51.08 -37.17
N VAL A 142 -19.93 -51.04 -36.76
CA VAL A 142 -18.90 -51.97 -37.28
C VAL A 142 -19.20 -53.41 -36.88
N VAL A 143 -19.64 -53.66 -35.64
CA VAL A 143 -20.02 -55.01 -35.19
C VAL A 143 -21.22 -55.54 -35.98
N LYS A 144 -22.18 -54.68 -36.31
CA LYS A 144 -23.32 -55.04 -37.17
C LYS A 144 -22.85 -55.44 -38.57
N GLU A 145 -22.03 -54.61 -39.22
CA GLU A 145 -21.46 -54.91 -40.54
C GLU A 145 -20.66 -56.23 -40.56
N ILE A 146 -19.84 -56.47 -39.52
CA ILE A 146 -19.10 -57.74 -39.37
C ILE A 146 -20.06 -58.92 -39.26
N THR A 147 -21.19 -58.76 -38.57
CA THR A 147 -22.20 -59.82 -38.41
C THR A 147 -22.87 -60.13 -39.75
N GLU A 148 -23.31 -59.10 -40.47
CA GLU A 148 -23.91 -59.23 -41.82
C GLU A 148 -22.93 -59.89 -42.81
N LEU A 149 -21.66 -59.49 -42.80
CA LEU A 149 -20.62 -60.11 -43.62
C LEU A 149 -20.37 -61.58 -43.25
N SER A 150 -20.44 -61.93 -41.97
CA SER A 150 -20.28 -63.31 -41.50
C SER A 150 -21.41 -64.22 -42.00
N GLU A 151 -22.65 -63.72 -42.03
CA GLU A 151 -23.81 -64.43 -42.59
C GLU A 151 -23.66 -64.68 -44.10
N LEU A 152 -23.17 -63.67 -44.85
CA LEU A 152 -22.89 -63.80 -46.28
C LEU A 152 -21.79 -64.85 -46.54
N VAL A 153 -20.71 -64.83 -45.76
CA VAL A 153 -19.63 -65.83 -45.84
C VAL A 153 -20.15 -67.23 -45.54
N GLY A 154 -21.00 -67.38 -44.53
CA GLY A 154 -21.67 -68.65 -44.24
C GLY A 154 -22.53 -69.16 -45.41
N SER A 155 -23.23 -68.25 -46.09
CA SER A 155 -24.00 -68.58 -47.30
C SER A 155 -23.10 -69.03 -48.45
N VAL A 156 -21.96 -68.38 -48.67
CA VAL A 156 -20.95 -68.79 -49.66
C VAL A 156 -20.41 -70.19 -49.34
N GLN A 157 -20.16 -70.47 -48.06
CA GLN A 157 -19.68 -71.77 -47.61
C GLN A 157 -20.73 -72.87 -47.84
N ALA A 158 -22.01 -72.60 -47.61
CA ALA A 158 -23.10 -73.50 -47.94
C ALA A 158 -23.21 -73.78 -49.45
N ILE A 159 -23.12 -72.75 -50.30
CA ILE A 159 -23.12 -72.88 -51.76
C ILE A 159 -21.92 -73.70 -52.24
N SER A 160 -20.74 -73.46 -51.65
CA SER A 160 -19.52 -74.22 -51.93
C SER A 160 -19.69 -75.70 -51.59
N MET A 161 -20.23 -76.04 -50.41
CA MET A 161 -20.53 -77.44 -50.04
C MET A 161 -21.55 -78.08 -50.99
N GLN A 162 -22.61 -77.36 -51.35
CA GLN A 162 -23.63 -77.87 -52.28
C GLN A 162 -23.03 -78.11 -53.67
N SER A 163 -22.21 -77.18 -54.18
CA SER A 163 -21.48 -77.31 -55.44
C SER A 163 -20.52 -78.50 -55.41
N HIS A 164 -19.83 -78.72 -54.27
CA HIS A 164 -18.95 -79.86 -54.08
C HIS A 164 -19.70 -81.20 -54.17
N LEU A 165 -20.88 -81.29 -53.55
CA LEU A 165 -21.74 -82.48 -53.64
C LEU A 165 -22.29 -82.69 -55.05
N LEU A 166 -22.71 -81.63 -55.74
CA LEU A 166 -23.13 -81.68 -57.15
C LEU A 166 -21.99 -82.17 -58.06
N ALA A 167 -20.77 -81.68 -57.83
CA ALA A 167 -19.59 -82.10 -58.56
C ALA A 167 -19.27 -83.59 -58.35
N ILE A 168 -19.38 -84.10 -57.12
CA ILE A 168 -19.24 -85.53 -56.82
C ILE A 168 -20.30 -86.35 -57.56
N ASN A 169 -21.57 -85.92 -57.50
CA ASN A 169 -22.66 -86.61 -58.20
C ASN A 169 -22.43 -86.63 -59.74
N ALA A 170 -21.95 -85.52 -60.31
CA ALA A 170 -21.61 -85.43 -61.72
C ALA A 170 -20.39 -86.29 -62.10
N ALA A 171 -19.37 -86.39 -61.23
CA ALA A 171 -18.21 -87.24 -61.44
C ALA A 171 -18.58 -88.74 -61.43
N ILE A 172 -19.50 -89.14 -60.54
CA ILE A 172 -20.06 -90.50 -60.48
C ILE A 172 -20.82 -90.81 -61.77
N GLU A 173 -21.74 -89.94 -62.20
CA GLU A 173 -22.56 -90.19 -63.39
C GLU A 173 -21.72 -90.14 -64.68
N GLY A 174 -20.73 -89.24 -64.76
CA GLY A 174 -19.75 -89.19 -65.84
C GLY A 174 -18.87 -90.45 -65.91
N SER A 175 -18.61 -91.11 -64.78
CA SER A 175 -17.94 -92.43 -64.74
C SER A 175 -18.88 -93.55 -65.19
N ARG A 176 -20.18 -93.43 -64.87
CA ARG A 176 -21.22 -94.41 -65.25
C ARG A 176 -21.53 -94.41 -66.75
N ALA A 177 -21.42 -93.26 -67.42
CA ALA A 177 -21.62 -93.10 -68.86
C ALA A 177 -20.45 -93.62 -69.73
N GLY A 178 -19.36 -94.12 -69.13
CA GLY A 178 -18.24 -94.71 -69.86
C GLY A 178 -17.51 -93.70 -70.77
N PRO A 179 -17.18 -94.04 -72.03
CA PRO A 179 -16.45 -93.14 -72.95
C PRO A 179 -17.17 -91.82 -73.24
N ALA A 180 -18.51 -91.84 -73.26
CA ALA A 180 -19.33 -90.66 -73.54
C ALA A 180 -19.30 -89.61 -72.41
N GLY A 181 -18.95 -90.02 -71.18
CA GLY A 181 -18.89 -89.15 -70.00
C GLY A 181 -17.52 -88.54 -69.71
N ALA A 182 -16.50 -88.79 -70.54
CA ALA A 182 -15.12 -88.39 -70.25
C ALA A 182 -14.94 -86.86 -70.09
N ALA A 183 -15.57 -86.05 -70.93
CA ALA A 183 -15.56 -84.60 -70.82
C ALA A 183 -16.32 -84.11 -69.57
N PHE A 184 -17.42 -84.76 -69.22
CA PHE A 184 -18.22 -84.45 -68.03
C PHE A 184 -17.44 -84.68 -66.73
N ARG A 185 -16.60 -85.72 -66.70
CA ARG A 185 -15.76 -86.04 -65.54
C ARG A 185 -14.66 -85.00 -65.30
N ILE A 186 -14.10 -84.42 -66.37
CA ILE A 186 -13.13 -83.32 -66.26
C ILE A 186 -13.79 -82.07 -65.68
N VAL A 187 -14.97 -81.70 -66.20
CA VAL A 187 -15.74 -80.55 -65.69
C VAL A 187 -16.16 -80.75 -64.24
N ALA A 188 -16.56 -81.97 -63.87
CA ALA A 188 -16.92 -82.30 -62.49
C ALA A 188 -15.74 -82.18 -61.52
N GLU A 189 -14.53 -82.65 -61.89
CA GLU A 189 -13.35 -82.49 -61.04
C GLU A 189 -12.94 -81.03 -60.89
N GLU A 190 -13.02 -80.24 -61.96
CA GLU A 190 -12.73 -78.80 -61.90
C GLU A 190 -13.73 -78.06 -61.01
N MET A 191 -15.03 -78.39 -61.10
CA MET A 191 -16.05 -77.87 -60.18
C MET A 191 -15.78 -78.27 -58.73
N ARG A 192 -15.31 -79.51 -58.49
CA ARG A 192 -14.99 -80.01 -57.15
C ARG A 192 -13.85 -79.22 -56.53
N LEU A 193 -12.79 -78.95 -57.31
CA LEU A 193 -11.66 -78.12 -56.93
C LEU A 193 -12.06 -76.66 -56.69
N LEU A 194 -12.86 -76.08 -57.57
CA LEU A 194 -13.36 -74.71 -57.42
C LEU A 194 -14.20 -74.57 -56.14
N ALA A 195 -15.11 -75.52 -55.89
CA ALA A 195 -15.91 -75.56 -54.68
C ALA A 195 -15.03 -75.67 -53.41
N ALA A 196 -14.04 -76.57 -53.40
CA ALA A 196 -13.11 -76.71 -52.27
C ALA A 196 -12.30 -75.42 -52.04
N ASN A 197 -11.85 -74.77 -53.11
CA ASN A 197 -11.15 -73.50 -53.03
C ASN A 197 -12.05 -72.37 -52.47
N SER A 198 -13.31 -72.29 -52.94
CA SER A 198 -14.29 -71.34 -52.39
C SER A 198 -14.54 -71.56 -50.90
N SER A 199 -14.60 -72.81 -50.44
CA SER A 199 -14.74 -73.15 -49.01
C SER A 199 -13.55 -72.62 -48.20
N SER A 200 -12.33 -72.90 -48.68
CA SER A 200 -11.08 -72.44 -48.05
C SER A 200 -10.98 -70.91 -47.99
N VAL A 201 -11.42 -70.21 -49.04
CA VAL A 201 -11.47 -68.75 -49.06
C VAL A 201 -12.51 -68.23 -48.05
N ALA A 202 -13.70 -68.83 -47.99
CA ALA A 202 -14.73 -68.47 -47.03
C ALA A 202 -14.24 -68.61 -45.57
N ASP A 203 -13.56 -69.72 -45.24
CA ASP A 203 -12.97 -69.94 -43.91
C ASP A 203 -11.94 -68.86 -43.53
N LYS A 204 -11.10 -68.46 -44.48
CA LYS A 204 -10.11 -67.38 -44.27
C LYS A 204 -10.77 -66.03 -44.04
N ILE A 205 -11.84 -65.71 -44.78
CA ILE A 205 -12.62 -64.47 -44.59
C ILE A 205 -13.29 -64.49 -43.22
N ASN A 206 -13.94 -65.60 -42.84
CA ASN A 206 -14.58 -65.75 -41.53
C ASN A 206 -13.57 -65.58 -40.38
N SER A 207 -12.38 -66.18 -40.51
CA SER A 207 -11.28 -65.99 -39.57
C SER A 207 -10.82 -64.52 -39.50
N GLY A 208 -10.82 -63.80 -40.63
CA GLY A 208 -10.55 -62.37 -40.70
C GLY A 208 -11.59 -61.51 -39.98
N LEU A 209 -12.88 -61.81 -40.20
CA LEU A 209 -14.01 -61.16 -39.53
C LEU A 209 -13.97 -61.33 -38.01
N LEU A 210 -13.65 -62.55 -37.52
CA LEU A 210 -13.47 -62.80 -36.09
C LEU A 210 -12.32 -61.99 -35.49
N ARG A 211 -11.20 -61.86 -36.21
CA ARG A 211 -10.09 -60.98 -35.78
C ARG A 211 -10.50 -59.51 -35.78
N ALA A 212 -11.19 -59.04 -36.81
CA ALA A 212 -11.68 -57.67 -36.88
C ALA A 212 -12.62 -57.35 -35.72
N ARG A 213 -13.55 -58.26 -35.40
CA ARG A 213 -14.45 -58.13 -34.25
C ARG A 213 -13.69 -57.97 -32.95
N LYS A 214 -12.67 -58.82 -32.74
CA LYS A 214 -11.83 -58.76 -31.55
C LYS A 214 -11.09 -57.41 -31.45
N VAL A 215 -10.48 -56.95 -32.53
CA VAL A 215 -9.77 -55.65 -32.57
C VAL A 215 -10.70 -54.50 -32.19
N VAL A 216 -11.93 -54.50 -32.72
CA VAL A 216 -12.93 -53.47 -32.40
C VAL A 216 -13.35 -53.53 -30.92
N GLN A 217 -13.56 -54.72 -30.38
CA GLN A 217 -13.90 -54.91 -28.97
C GLN A 217 -12.76 -54.49 -28.02
N ASP A 218 -11.52 -54.87 -28.35
CA ASP A 218 -10.34 -54.49 -27.58
C ASP A 218 -10.12 -52.97 -27.63
N GLY A 219 -10.30 -52.33 -28.80
CA GLY A 219 -10.23 -50.88 -28.96
C GLY A 219 -11.31 -50.13 -28.16
N MET A 220 -12.51 -50.69 -28.08
CA MET A 220 -13.59 -50.14 -27.26
C MET A 220 -13.25 -50.21 -25.76
N ALA A 221 -12.73 -51.35 -25.29
CA ALA A 221 -12.29 -51.50 -23.91
C ALA A 221 -11.18 -50.49 -23.56
N ALA A 222 -10.24 -50.24 -24.48
CA ALA A 222 -9.21 -49.23 -24.31
C ALA A 222 -9.78 -47.80 -24.24
N SER A 223 -10.73 -47.43 -25.11
CA SER A 223 -11.37 -46.09 -25.06
C SER A 223 -12.16 -45.87 -23.77
N ILE A 224 -12.83 -46.91 -23.25
CA ILE A 224 -13.52 -46.86 -21.95
C ILE A 224 -12.50 -46.69 -20.82
N ALA A 225 -11.39 -47.42 -20.84
CA ALA A 225 -10.35 -47.30 -19.82
C ALA A 225 -9.70 -45.90 -19.81
N GLU A 226 -9.45 -45.32 -20.99
CA GLU A 226 -8.95 -43.94 -21.12
C GLU A 226 -9.98 -42.92 -20.59
N SER A 227 -11.25 -43.09 -20.94
CA SER A 227 -12.35 -42.25 -20.42
C SER A 227 -12.49 -42.36 -18.90
N SER A 228 -12.29 -43.56 -18.35
CA SER A 228 -12.27 -43.80 -16.90
C SER A 228 -11.09 -43.14 -16.20
N LYS A 229 -9.94 -43.03 -16.87
CA LYS A 229 -8.79 -42.29 -16.34
C LYS A 229 -9.07 -40.78 -16.32
N GLY A 230 -9.70 -40.25 -17.36
CA GLY A 230 -10.17 -38.86 -17.36
C GLY A 230 -11.24 -38.58 -16.29
N LEU A 231 -12.00 -39.59 -15.86
CA LEU A 231 -12.88 -39.48 -14.69
C LEU A 231 -12.11 -39.41 -13.35
N ASP A 232 -10.91 -39.97 -13.27
CA ASP A 232 -10.03 -39.81 -12.10
C ASP A 232 -9.50 -38.37 -12.00
N ASP A 233 -9.25 -37.72 -13.14
CA ASP A 233 -8.91 -36.29 -13.19
C ASP A 233 -10.05 -35.40 -12.64
N VAL A 234 -11.30 -35.86 -12.66
CA VAL A 234 -12.43 -35.18 -12.01
C VAL A 234 -12.32 -35.21 -10.48
N SER A 235 -11.85 -36.33 -9.92
CA SER A 235 -11.54 -36.41 -8.48
C SER A 235 -10.44 -35.42 -8.11
N HIS A 236 -9.41 -35.30 -8.96
CA HIS A 236 -8.38 -34.27 -8.82
C HIS A 236 -8.92 -32.84 -8.99
N ALA A 237 -9.94 -32.63 -9.82
CA ALA A 237 -10.63 -31.35 -9.94
C ALA A 237 -11.31 -30.95 -8.62
N VAL A 238 -12.01 -31.88 -7.96
CA VAL A 238 -12.64 -31.65 -6.65
C VAL A 238 -11.58 -31.27 -5.61
N ALA A 239 -10.44 -31.98 -5.57
CA ALA A 239 -9.33 -31.62 -4.69
C ALA A 239 -8.75 -30.23 -5.02
N SER A 240 -8.72 -29.86 -6.30
CA SER A 240 -8.23 -28.56 -6.76
C SER A 240 -9.19 -27.42 -6.41
N ILE A 241 -10.51 -27.67 -6.44
CA ILE A 241 -11.53 -26.74 -5.92
C ILE A 241 -11.35 -26.54 -4.42
N GLN A 242 -11.12 -27.61 -3.66
CA GLN A 242 -10.87 -27.50 -2.22
C GLN A 242 -9.63 -26.65 -1.95
N LYS A 243 -8.53 -26.93 -2.66
CA LYS A 243 -7.29 -26.15 -2.55
C LYS A 243 -7.50 -24.66 -2.93
N LEU A 244 -8.33 -24.38 -3.93
CA LEU A 244 -8.68 -23.02 -4.32
C LEU A 244 -9.47 -22.31 -3.21
N GLN A 245 -10.41 -23.01 -2.57
CA GLN A 245 -11.14 -22.49 -1.42
C GLN A 245 -10.18 -22.17 -0.26
N ASP A 246 -9.28 -23.09 0.08
CA ASP A 246 -8.29 -22.91 1.14
C ASP A 246 -7.37 -21.71 0.83
N ASN A 247 -6.86 -21.61 -0.41
CA ASN A 247 -6.05 -20.47 -0.86
C ASN A 247 -6.81 -19.13 -0.74
N PHE A 248 -8.11 -19.12 -1.02
CA PHE A 248 -8.93 -17.91 -0.94
C PHE A 248 -9.17 -17.49 0.52
N GLU A 249 -9.38 -18.47 1.41
CA GLU A 249 -9.49 -18.23 2.85
C GLU A 249 -8.17 -17.68 3.42
N ASP A 250 -7.04 -18.29 3.07
CA ASP A 250 -5.70 -17.81 3.41
C ASP A 250 -5.47 -16.38 2.91
N MET A 251 -5.86 -16.08 1.67
CA MET A 251 -5.77 -14.74 1.08
C MET A 251 -6.60 -13.73 1.87
N SER A 252 -7.83 -14.09 2.22
CA SER A 252 -8.74 -13.22 2.97
C SER A 252 -8.21 -12.93 4.37
N GLN A 253 -7.73 -13.95 5.08
CA GLN A 253 -7.13 -13.80 6.40
C GLN A 253 -5.82 -12.99 6.35
N TYR A 254 -5.02 -13.22 5.32
CA TYR A 254 -3.81 -12.45 5.04
C TYR A 254 -4.15 -10.96 4.90
N PHE A 255 -5.07 -10.60 4.01
CA PHE A 255 -5.49 -9.20 3.84
C PHE A 255 -6.08 -8.60 5.10
N LYS A 256 -6.95 -9.32 5.81
CA LYS A 256 -7.54 -8.85 7.07
C LYS A 256 -6.47 -8.47 8.10
N THR A 257 -5.46 -9.32 8.26
CA THR A 257 -4.35 -9.07 9.18
C THR A 257 -3.48 -7.90 8.71
N ARG A 258 -3.17 -7.85 7.40
CA ARG A 258 -2.36 -6.77 6.82
C ARG A 258 -3.04 -5.40 6.94
N PHE A 259 -4.35 -5.33 6.65
CA PHE A 259 -5.13 -4.10 6.79
C PHE A 259 -5.18 -3.61 8.24
N ALA A 260 -5.33 -4.50 9.22
CA ALA A 260 -5.29 -4.10 10.63
C ALA A 260 -3.96 -3.41 11.00
N VAL A 261 -2.83 -3.91 10.48
CA VAL A 261 -1.52 -3.28 10.69
C VAL A 261 -1.41 -1.93 9.98
N VAL A 262 -1.97 -1.80 8.77
CA VAL A 262 -2.02 -0.52 8.04
C VAL A 262 -2.85 0.51 8.81
N THR A 263 -4.03 0.13 9.30
CA THR A 263 -4.88 1.00 10.12
C THR A 263 -4.12 1.48 11.35
N LYS A 264 -3.43 0.58 12.05
CA LYS A 264 -2.61 0.94 13.21
C LYS A 264 -1.50 1.95 12.88
N HIS A 265 -0.72 1.71 11.82
CA HIS A 265 0.31 2.67 11.41
C HIS A 265 -0.28 4.04 11.05
N ASN A 266 -1.49 4.07 10.48
CA ASN A 266 -2.17 5.31 10.13
C ASN A 266 -2.67 6.07 11.38
N GLU A 267 -3.15 5.34 12.40
CA GLU A 267 -3.49 5.91 13.71
C GLU A 267 -2.26 6.47 14.42
N ASP A 268 -1.15 5.73 14.40
CA ASP A 268 0.14 6.17 14.96
C ASP A 268 0.62 7.45 14.24
N LEU A 269 0.56 7.47 12.90
CA LEU A 269 0.93 8.64 12.10
C LEU A 269 0.03 9.86 12.39
N ALA A 270 -1.28 9.66 12.52
CA ALA A 270 -2.21 10.73 12.86
C ALA A 270 -1.92 11.32 14.25
N THR A 271 -1.56 10.47 15.20
CA THR A 271 -1.15 10.88 16.55
C THR A 271 0.15 11.69 16.52
N ASP A 272 1.17 11.19 15.84
CA ASP A 272 2.45 11.88 15.69
C ASP A 272 2.28 13.24 14.97
N ILE A 273 1.39 13.34 13.97
CA ILE A 273 1.06 14.62 13.30
C ILE A 273 0.39 15.59 14.26
N ALA A 274 -0.56 15.12 15.07
CA ALA A 274 -1.23 15.95 16.05
C ALA A 274 -0.24 16.51 17.10
N GLU A 275 0.74 15.71 17.50
CA GLU A 275 1.80 16.13 18.41
C GLU A 275 2.67 17.23 17.78
N VAL A 276 3.11 17.06 16.53
CA VAL A 276 3.87 18.08 15.79
C VAL A 276 3.10 19.39 15.69
N LEU A 277 1.79 19.32 15.39
CA LEU A 277 0.93 20.51 15.33
C LEU A 277 0.85 21.21 16.69
N GLY A 278 0.76 20.45 17.79
CA GLY A 278 0.85 20.99 19.15
C GLY A 278 2.16 21.72 19.40
N HIS A 279 3.30 21.13 19.01
CA HIS A 279 4.60 21.77 19.16
C HIS A 279 4.82 22.97 18.26
N ILE A 280 4.03 23.18 17.19
CA ILE A 280 4.11 24.38 16.34
C ILE A 280 3.35 25.56 16.97
N GLN A 281 2.35 25.30 17.83
CA GLN A 281 1.53 26.36 18.45
C GLN A 281 2.33 27.31 19.35
N TYR A 282 3.53 26.92 19.84
CA TYR A 282 4.42 27.83 20.57
C TYR A 282 4.76 29.11 19.80
N GLN A 283 4.68 29.09 18.47
CA GLN A 283 4.93 30.25 17.63
C GLN A 283 4.01 31.43 17.99
N ASP A 284 2.74 31.16 18.35
CA ASP A 284 1.80 32.19 18.78
C ASP A 284 2.23 32.79 20.14
N VAL A 285 2.60 31.93 21.09
CA VAL A 285 3.11 32.34 22.41
C VAL A 285 4.37 33.21 22.28
N VAL A 286 5.32 32.80 21.44
CA VAL A 286 6.55 33.54 21.14
C VAL A 286 6.23 34.90 20.51
N SER A 287 5.33 34.93 19.52
CA SER A 287 4.93 36.16 18.84
C SER A 287 4.32 37.17 19.80
N GLN A 288 3.36 36.73 20.63
CA GLN A 288 2.73 37.57 21.65
C GLN A 288 3.74 38.10 22.68
N CYS A 289 4.68 37.27 23.13
CA CYS A 289 5.73 37.70 24.04
C CYS A 289 6.62 38.78 23.43
N ILE A 290 7.05 38.61 22.17
CA ILE A 290 7.85 39.59 21.45
C ILE A 290 7.08 40.89 21.23
N GLU A 291 5.79 40.81 20.91
CA GLU A 291 4.93 41.99 20.74
C GLU A 291 4.78 42.79 22.04
N ARG A 292 4.55 42.12 23.18
CA ARG A 292 4.51 42.76 24.50
C ARG A 292 5.82 43.45 24.84
N MET A 293 6.96 42.75 24.69
CA MET A 293 8.28 43.34 24.89
C MET A 293 8.52 44.56 23.99
N ARG A 294 8.15 44.46 22.72
CA ARG A 294 8.26 45.58 21.76
C ARG A 294 7.40 46.77 22.18
N ALA A 295 6.17 46.54 22.64
CA ALA A 295 5.27 47.59 23.12
C ALA A 295 5.88 48.30 24.33
N THR A 296 6.40 47.57 25.31
CA THR A 296 7.05 48.13 26.51
C THR A 296 8.30 48.94 26.17
N VAL A 297 9.17 48.43 25.29
CA VAL A 297 10.34 49.19 24.79
C VAL A 297 9.89 50.47 24.08
N SER A 298 8.81 50.41 23.29
CA SER A 298 8.28 51.57 22.59
C SER A 298 7.73 52.63 23.56
N GLN A 299 6.97 52.22 24.59
CA GLN A 299 6.46 53.12 25.63
C GLN A 299 7.61 53.82 26.38
N ARG A 300 8.62 53.05 26.80
CA ARG A 300 9.84 53.59 27.42
C ARG A 300 10.55 54.57 26.50
N ASN A 301 10.75 54.22 25.23
CA ASN A 301 11.47 55.10 24.30
C ASN A 301 10.71 56.41 24.07
N ALA A 302 9.37 56.37 24.00
CA ALA A 302 8.53 57.56 23.91
C ALA A 302 8.68 58.46 25.15
N LEU A 303 8.68 57.88 26.36
CA LEU A 303 8.93 58.59 27.61
C LEU A 303 10.30 59.28 27.59
N LEU A 304 11.37 58.57 27.26
CA LEU A 304 12.73 59.13 27.20
C LEU A 304 12.87 60.19 26.10
N GLN A 305 12.20 60.03 24.97
CA GLN A 305 12.24 60.99 23.86
C GLN A 305 11.51 62.30 24.21
N ALA A 306 10.39 62.22 24.95
CA ALA A 306 9.70 63.40 25.46
C ALA A 306 10.62 64.24 26.36
N VAL A 307 11.46 63.59 27.15
CA VAL A 307 12.45 64.23 28.04
C VAL A 307 13.59 64.86 27.23
N VAL A 308 14.13 64.16 26.24
CA VAL A 308 15.23 64.68 25.39
C VAL A 308 14.78 65.86 24.49
N GLY A 309 13.51 65.87 24.09
CA GLY A 309 12.91 66.88 23.21
C GLY A 309 12.50 68.20 23.89
N GLN A 310 12.29 68.22 25.21
CA GLN A 310 11.94 69.44 25.94
C GLN A 310 13.18 70.32 26.18
N GLN A 311 13.11 71.60 25.78
CA GLN A 311 14.12 72.60 26.15
C GLN A 311 13.83 73.10 27.57
N GLY A 312 14.50 72.52 28.56
CA GLY A 312 14.40 72.92 29.96
C GLY A 312 13.43 72.08 30.76
N LEU A 313 13.86 70.90 31.17
CA LEU A 313 13.16 70.08 32.16
C LEU A 313 13.16 70.81 33.50
N THR A 314 11.99 70.92 34.14
CA THR A 314 11.94 71.43 35.51
C THR A 314 12.47 70.36 36.48
N PRO A 315 12.98 70.74 37.66
CA PRO A 315 13.35 69.77 38.70
C PRO A 315 12.19 68.85 39.11
N GLU A 316 10.95 69.33 38.98
CA GLU A 316 9.72 68.57 39.26
C GLU A 316 9.44 67.51 38.18
N ASP A 317 9.62 67.84 36.90
CA ASP A 317 9.54 66.87 35.80
C ASP A 317 10.60 65.76 35.97
N MET A 318 11.83 66.13 36.35
CA MET A 318 12.91 65.17 36.60
C MET A 318 12.64 64.24 37.78
N ALA A 319 11.91 64.70 38.79
CA ALA A 319 11.54 63.89 39.96
C ALA A 319 10.45 62.84 39.64
N GLN A 320 9.60 63.08 38.63
CA GLN A 320 8.50 62.19 38.27
C GLN A 320 8.89 61.06 37.30
N LEU A 321 9.94 61.25 36.49
CA LEU A 321 10.36 60.30 35.46
C LEU A 321 10.71 58.90 35.98
N PRO A 322 11.43 58.72 37.11
CA PRO A 322 11.68 57.39 37.67
C PRO A 322 10.39 56.65 38.01
N ALA A 323 9.38 57.36 38.54
CA ALA A 323 8.09 56.77 38.90
C ALA A 323 7.27 56.35 37.67
N LEU A 324 7.25 57.18 36.61
CA LEU A 324 6.60 56.84 35.34
C LEU A 324 7.26 55.63 34.67
N LEU A 325 8.59 55.54 34.71
CA LEU A 325 9.30 54.38 34.17
C LEU A 325 9.06 53.12 35.01
N ALA A 326 8.95 53.27 36.34
CA ALA A 326 8.61 52.17 37.24
C ALA A 326 7.21 51.63 36.97
N GLN A 327 6.24 52.48 36.64
CA GLN A 327 4.90 52.05 36.22
C GLN A 327 4.92 51.22 34.93
N ILE A 328 5.73 51.60 33.94
CA ILE A 328 5.89 50.81 32.69
C ILE A 328 6.50 49.43 33.00
N LEU A 329 7.52 49.39 33.85
CA LEU A 329 8.14 48.14 34.31
C LEU A 329 7.14 47.25 35.05
N GLU A 330 6.42 47.81 36.01
CA GLU A 330 5.45 47.08 36.81
C GLU A 330 4.31 46.53 35.94
N ALA A 331 3.78 47.35 35.01
CA ALA A 331 2.76 46.92 34.07
C ALA A 331 3.23 45.74 33.20
N TYR A 332 4.47 45.81 32.69
CA TYR A 332 5.07 44.72 31.91
C TYR A 332 5.20 43.43 32.74
N CYS A 333 5.76 43.51 33.95
CA CYS A 333 5.90 42.35 34.83
C CYS A 333 4.54 41.71 35.16
N GLN A 334 3.54 42.52 35.47
CA GLN A 334 2.18 42.04 35.74
C GLN A 334 1.53 41.36 34.53
N GLU A 335 1.78 41.87 33.32
CA GLU A 335 1.24 41.30 32.09
C GLU A 335 1.93 39.98 31.73
N GLU A 336 3.25 39.88 31.90
CA GLU A 336 3.98 38.62 31.72
C GLU A 336 3.58 37.55 32.73
N ASP A 337 3.37 37.90 34.00
CA ASP A 337 2.95 36.94 35.02
C ASP A 337 1.53 36.40 34.79
N LYS A 338 0.61 37.19 34.20
CA LYS A 338 -0.69 36.69 33.75
C LYS A 338 -0.56 35.63 32.67
N HIS A 339 0.36 35.83 31.71
CA HIS A 339 0.54 34.90 30.60
C HIS A 339 1.34 33.64 30.97
N LYS A 340 2.17 33.66 32.01
CA LYS A 340 2.80 32.45 32.57
C LYS A 340 1.78 31.44 33.09
N HIS A 341 0.69 31.90 33.70
CA HIS A 341 -0.34 31.02 34.25
C HIS A 341 -1.32 30.48 33.19
N SER A 342 -1.58 31.25 32.13
CA SER A 342 -2.39 30.76 31.01
C SER A 342 -1.71 29.64 30.22
N ALA A 343 -0.39 29.70 30.00
CA ALA A 343 0.33 28.67 29.25
C ALA A 343 0.31 27.28 29.93
N ARG A 344 0.29 27.24 31.28
CA ARG A 344 0.17 26.00 32.07
C ARG A 344 -1.20 25.34 31.99
N HIS A 345 -2.26 26.12 31.84
CA HIS A 345 -3.61 25.56 31.64
C HIS A 345 -3.82 25.01 30.23
N THR A 346 -3.08 25.50 29.24
CA THR A 346 -3.12 24.95 27.87
C THR A 346 -2.45 23.58 27.78
N GLU A 347 -1.43 23.28 28.60
CA GLU A 347 -0.84 21.93 28.71
C GLU A 347 -1.83 20.90 29.29
N GLU A 348 -2.67 21.28 30.26
CA GLU A 348 -3.69 20.39 30.85
C GLU A 348 -4.97 20.28 30.01
N ALA A 349 -5.32 21.32 29.24
CA ALA A 349 -6.51 21.32 28.37
C ALA A 349 -6.29 20.66 26.99
N ASN A 350 -5.04 20.32 26.63
CA ASN A 350 -4.71 19.73 25.33
C ASN A 350 -5.23 18.29 25.16
N THR A 351 -5.81 17.70 26.20
CA THR A 351 -6.48 16.38 26.14
C THR A 351 -7.84 16.39 25.43
N GLU A 352 -8.40 17.57 25.10
CA GLU A 352 -9.75 17.66 24.54
C GLU A 352 -9.87 18.59 23.31
N LEU A 353 -8.84 18.63 22.46
CA LEU A 353 -9.00 19.17 21.11
C LEU A 353 -9.74 18.16 20.23
N LYS A 354 -11.07 18.27 20.19
CA LYS A 354 -11.92 17.65 19.17
C LYS A 354 -11.58 18.24 17.81
N PHE A 355 -10.66 17.60 17.10
CA PHE A 355 -10.52 17.78 15.67
C PHE A 355 -11.55 16.90 14.96
N GLU A 356 -12.62 17.50 14.44
CA GLU A 356 -13.40 16.87 13.38
C GLU A 356 -12.52 16.84 12.12
N LEU A 357 -11.89 15.69 11.86
CA LEU A 357 -11.35 15.39 10.53
C LEU A 357 -12.52 15.16 9.58
N PHE A 358 -12.63 16.01 8.55
CA PHE A 358 -13.47 15.78 7.37
C PHE A 358 -12.85 14.72 6.45
#